data_AF-M3A9H9-F1
#
_entry.id   AF-M3A9H9-F1
#
_cell.length_a   1.000
_cell.length_b   1.000
_cell.length_c   1.000
_cell.angle_alpha   90.00
_cell.angle_beta   90.00
_cell.angle_gamma   90.00
#
_symmetry.space_group_name_H-M   'P 1'
#
loop_
_entity.id
_entity.type
_entity.pdbx_description
1 polymer ?
#
loop_
_entity_poly.entity_id
_entity_poly.type
_entity_poly.pdbx_seq_one_letter_code
_entity_poly.pdbx_strand_id
1 'polypeptide(L)'
;MKLIDILQDEHVLIEQVLGSLRTYVGGLVDGTADPDDGKRFAAFFTEFAGHFHHDREERVFFEALVTEAELPGDRGPLHAVTLEHVEMGGWLCEMTPLLQQRPQSEDDRVRLQALAIRYSHALWRHIDAENSVLYPEGAERLYRCGIRELPDRPMSDVEAAAREAGAALLLRYPPVEDATLTRGDGCFMCRAYGDTCDGFEAEWWTEFEWDEEGDASD
;
A
#
# COMPACT_ATOMS: atom_id res chain seq x y z
N MET A 1 -14.53 -6.78 9.14
CA MET A 1 -13.74 -7.29 10.30
C MET A 1 -12.96 -6.09 10.79
N LYS A 2 -13.01 -5.74 12.08
CA LYS A 2 -12.70 -4.36 12.48
C LYS A 2 -11.31 -3.86 12.04
N LEU A 3 -10.28 -4.71 12.14
CA LEU A 3 -8.93 -4.34 11.71
C LEU A 3 -8.86 -4.03 10.21
N ILE A 4 -9.47 -4.88 9.37
CA ILE A 4 -9.50 -4.69 7.92
C ILE A 4 -10.24 -3.39 7.56
N ASP A 5 -11.37 -3.12 8.22
CA ASP A 5 -12.14 -1.89 8.00
C ASP A 5 -11.28 -0.64 8.34
N ILE A 6 -10.46 -0.72 9.40
CA ILE A 6 -9.50 0.33 9.78
C ILE A 6 -8.38 0.49 8.73
N LEU A 7 -7.80 -0.62 8.25
CA LEU A 7 -6.74 -0.57 7.23
C LEU A 7 -7.27 0.08 5.93
N GLN A 8 -8.50 -0.23 5.53
CA GLN A 8 -9.16 0.41 4.39
C GLN A 8 -9.38 1.91 4.61
N ASP A 9 -9.80 2.34 5.80
CA ASP A 9 -9.93 3.75 6.14
C ASP A 9 -8.57 4.49 6.09
N GLU A 10 -7.49 3.79 6.45
CA GLU A 10 -6.13 4.33 6.36
C GLU A 10 -5.65 4.46 4.92
N HIS A 11 -5.99 3.49 4.05
CA HIS A 11 -5.74 3.58 2.60
C HIS A 11 -6.31 4.86 1.99
N VAL A 12 -7.50 5.29 2.40
CA VAL A 12 -8.09 6.55 1.93
C VAL A 12 -7.16 7.74 2.19
N LEU A 13 -6.56 7.81 3.38
CA LEU A 13 -5.62 8.88 3.72
C LEU A 13 -4.28 8.71 3.00
N ILE A 14 -3.74 7.49 2.96
CA ILE A 14 -2.46 7.19 2.31
C ILE A 14 -2.52 7.57 0.83
N GLU A 15 -3.59 7.22 0.14
CA GLU A 15 -3.81 7.56 -1.27
C GLU A 15 -3.87 9.08 -1.52
N GLN A 16 -4.57 9.82 -0.67
CA GLN A 16 -4.64 11.28 -0.79
C GLN A 16 -3.29 11.96 -0.55
N VAL A 17 -2.54 11.49 0.47
CA VAL A 17 -1.20 12.03 0.77
C VAL A 17 -0.21 11.65 -0.33
N LEU A 18 -0.38 10.49 -0.96
CA LEU A 18 0.42 10.05 -2.11
C LEU A 18 0.20 10.94 -3.34
N GLY A 19 -1.06 11.29 -3.65
CA GLY A 19 -1.35 12.29 -4.67
C GLY A 19 -0.76 13.66 -4.32
N SER A 20 -0.80 14.05 -3.05
CA SER A 20 -0.21 15.30 -2.57
C SER A 20 1.32 15.32 -2.68
N LEU A 21 1.98 14.17 -2.48
CA LEU A 21 3.42 14.02 -2.70
C LEU A 21 3.80 14.35 -4.15
N ARG A 22 2.98 13.95 -5.12
CA ARG A 22 3.21 14.24 -6.55
C ARG A 22 3.17 15.75 -6.82
N THR A 23 2.14 16.41 -6.31
CA THR A 23 2.01 17.88 -6.38
C THR A 23 3.17 18.59 -5.70
N TYR A 24 3.56 18.13 -4.51
CA TYR A 24 4.70 18.66 -3.76
C TYR A 24 6.01 18.51 -4.53
N VAL A 25 6.32 17.33 -5.07
CA VAL A 25 7.56 17.08 -5.81
C VAL A 25 7.63 17.95 -7.08
N GLY A 26 6.51 18.12 -7.79
CA GLY A 26 6.44 19.07 -8.90
C GLY A 26 6.77 20.50 -8.46
N GLY A 27 6.08 20.97 -7.42
CA GLY A 27 6.32 22.31 -6.87
C GLY A 27 7.73 22.49 -6.29
N LEU A 28 8.34 21.45 -5.73
CA LEU A 28 9.69 21.49 -5.19
C LEU A 28 10.74 21.66 -6.31
N VAL A 29 10.53 20.98 -7.43
CA VAL A 29 11.37 21.14 -8.63
C VAL A 29 11.17 22.51 -9.27
N ASP A 30 9.96 23.05 -9.26
CA ASP A 30 9.67 24.39 -9.79
C ASP A 30 10.05 25.53 -8.82
N GLY A 31 10.47 25.20 -7.59
CA GLY A 31 10.82 26.17 -6.56
C GLY A 31 9.62 26.88 -5.92
N THR A 32 8.42 26.33 -6.07
CA THR A 32 7.15 26.88 -5.56
C THR A 32 6.65 26.20 -4.29
N ALA A 33 7.14 24.99 -3.99
CA ALA A 33 6.82 24.29 -2.74
C ALA A 33 7.76 24.68 -1.60
N ASP A 34 7.25 24.62 -0.37
CA ASP A 34 8.04 24.82 0.85
C ASP A 34 8.83 23.55 1.15
N PRO A 35 10.17 23.56 1.05
CA PRO A 35 10.88 22.29 1.10
C PRO A 35 10.99 21.69 2.52
N ASP A 36 10.59 22.44 3.54
CA ASP A 36 10.53 21.89 4.91
C ASP A 36 9.37 20.88 5.06
N ASP A 37 8.39 20.91 4.15
CA ASP A 37 7.30 19.92 4.11
C ASP A 37 7.78 18.54 3.66
N GLY A 38 8.92 18.42 2.97
CA GLY A 38 9.45 17.12 2.51
C GLY A 38 9.74 16.15 3.66
N LYS A 39 10.14 16.67 4.83
CA LYS A 39 10.33 15.85 6.05
C LYS A 39 9.02 15.25 6.55
N ARG A 40 7.89 15.95 6.37
CA ARG A 40 6.57 15.47 6.79
C ARG A 40 6.06 14.37 5.87
N PHE A 41 6.26 14.50 4.56
CA PHE A 41 5.98 13.41 3.61
C PHE A 41 6.83 12.17 3.94
N ALA A 42 8.13 12.33 4.15
CA ALA A 42 9.00 11.22 4.52
C ALA A 42 8.53 10.54 5.82
N ALA A 43 8.24 11.32 6.86
CA ALA A 43 7.75 10.77 8.13
C ALA A 43 6.40 10.05 7.95
N PHE A 44 5.47 10.59 7.17
CA PHE A 44 4.18 9.95 6.90
C PHE A 44 4.34 8.56 6.28
N PHE A 45 5.12 8.45 5.20
CA PHE A 45 5.28 7.15 4.52
C PHE A 45 6.16 6.17 5.28
N THR A 46 7.14 6.64 6.05
CA THR A 46 8.01 5.76 6.85
C THR A 46 7.31 5.29 8.12
N GLU A 47 6.79 6.21 8.93
CA GLU A 47 6.26 5.88 10.26
C GLU A 47 4.80 5.43 10.20
N PHE A 48 3.93 6.16 9.49
CA PHE A 48 2.52 5.81 9.44
C PHE A 48 2.21 4.73 8.40
N ALA A 49 2.58 4.91 7.13
CA ALA A 49 2.31 3.88 6.12
C ALA A 49 3.18 2.62 6.32
N GLY A 50 4.48 2.78 6.54
CA GLY A 50 5.41 1.66 6.74
C GLY A 50 5.29 1.01 8.12
N HIS A 51 5.80 1.68 9.16
CA HIS A 51 5.94 1.07 10.49
C HIS A 51 4.62 0.81 11.23
N PHE A 52 3.50 1.43 10.82
CA PHE A 52 2.21 1.25 11.46
C PHE A 52 1.18 0.48 10.62
N HIS A 53 0.96 0.90 9.38
CA HIS A 53 -0.02 0.28 8.50
C HIS A 53 0.49 -1.07 7.96
N HIS A 54 1.57 -1.10 7.17
CA HIS A 54 2.12 -2.36 6.64
C HIS A 54 2.56 -3.34 7.74
N ASP A 55 3.06 -2.84 8.88
CA ASP A 55 3.42 -3.70 10.03
C ASP A 55 2.22 -4.51 10.56
N ARG A 56 1.02 -3.91 10.60
CA ARG A 56 -0.19 -4.62 11.04
C ARG A 56 -0.73 -5.56 9.96
N GLU A 57 -0.55 -5.23 8.69
CA GLU A 57 -0.86 -6.16 7.62
C GLU A 57 -0.01 -7.41 7.74
N GLU A 58 1.31 -7.27 7.77
CA GLU A 58 2.23 -8.41 7.79
C GLU A 58 2.15 -9.20 9.10
N ARG A 59 2.19 -8.54 10.25
CA ARG A 59 2.31 -9.21 11.57
C ARG A 59 0.99 -9.63 12.19
N VAL A 60 -0.14 -9.21 11.63
CA VAL A 60 -1.45 -9.57 12.17
C VAL A 60 -2.29 -10.23 11.10
N PHE A 61 -2.55 -9.53 10.00
CA PHE A 61 -3.46 -10.05 8.99
C PHE A 61 -2.85 -11.20 8.19
N PHE A 62 -1.65 -11.02 7.63
CA PHE A 62 -0.98 -12.05 6.84
C PHE A 62 -0.55 -13.22 7.71
N GLU A 63 -0.04 -12.95 8.92
CA GLU A 63 0.28 -14.02 9.88
C GLU A 63 -0.96 -14.88 10.18
N ALA A 64 -2.12 -14.27 10.46
CA ALA A 64 -3.35 -15.02 10.69
C ALA A 64 -3.82 -15.82 9.45
N LEU A 65 -3.64 -15.28 8.24
CA LEU A 65 -3.97 -16.01 7.02
C LEU A 65 -3.08 -17.25 6.84
N VAL A 66 -1.81 -17.16 7.20
CA VAL A 66 -0.88 -18.30 7.14
C VAL A 66 -1.18 -19.32 8.24
N THR A 67 -1.42 -18.87 9.48
CA THR A 67 -1.51 -19.78 10.63
C THR A 67 -2.90 -20.34 10.87
N GLU A 68 -3.95 -19.54 10.66
CA GLU A 68 -5.34 -19.92 10.94
C GLU A 68 -6.09 -20.39 9.70
N ALA A 69 -5.72 -19.87 8.51
CA ALA A 69 -6.31 -20.29 7.23
C ALA A 69 -5.38 -21.18 6.38
N GLU A 70 -4.20 -21.53 6.91
CA GLU A 70 -3.23 -22.43 6.27
C GLU A 70 -2.83 -22.01 4.84
N LEU A 71 -2.90 -20.71 4.52
CA LEU A 71 -2.55 -20.17 3.21
C LEU A 71 -1.02 -20.11 3.02
N PRO A 72 -0.52 -20.26 1.78
CA PRO A 72 0.91 -20.18 1.52
C PRO A 72 1.42 -18.74 1.73
N GLY A 73 2.45 -18.58 2.56
CA GLY A 73 3.13 -17.29 2.77
C GLY A 73 4.32 -17.05 1.84
N ASP A 74 4.79 -18.08 1.13
CA ASP A 74 5.97 -18.04 0.25
C ASP A 74 5.64 -18.00 -1.25
N ARG A 75 4.35 -17.98 -1.60
CA ARG A 75 3.84 -17.75 -2.96
C ARG A 75 2.46 -17.07 -2.93
N GLY A 76 1.93 -16.74 -4.10
CA GLY A 76 0.61 -16.15 -4.25
C GLY A 76 0.46 -14.73 -3.66
N PRO A 77 -0.78 -14.29 -3.39
CA PRO A 77 -1.07 -12.92 -3.00
C PRO A 77 -0.27 -12.39 -1.79
N LEU A 78 -0.10 -13.19 -0.73
CA LEU A 78 0.63 -12.77 0.47
C LEU A 78 2.11 -12.50 0.17
N HIS A 79 2.73 -13.40 -0.59
CA HIS A 79 4.13 -13.25 -0.98
C HIS A 79 4.33 -12.03 -1.90
N ALA A 80 3.44 -11.86 -2.89
CA ALA A 80 3.50 -10.75 -3.82
C ALA A 80 3.41 -9.38 -3.12
N VAL A 81 2.42 -9.22 -2.24
CA VAL A 81 2.20 -7.97 -1.50
C VAL A 81 3.37 -7.68 -0.54
N THR A 82 3.90 -8.70 0.14
CA THR A 82 5.09 -8.56 0.99
C THR A 82 6.33 -8.14 0.19
N LEU A 83 6.53 -8.67 -1.03
CA LEU A 83 7.62 -8.24 -1.91
C LEU A 83 7.45 -6.77 -2.33
N GLU A 84 6.22 -6.35 -2.62
CA GLU A 84 5.92 -4.97 -2.97
C GLU A 84 6.21 -4.01 -1.81
N HIS A 85 5.88 -4.38 -0.56
CA HIS A 85 6.27 -3.60 0.63
C HIS A 85 7.79 -3.40 0.70
N VAL A 86 8.57 -4.45 0.47
CA VAL A 86 10.04 -4.39 0.49
C VAL A 86 10.57 -3.50 -0.63
N GLU A 87 10.06 -3.64 -1.86
CA GLU A 87 10.46 -2.79 -2.99
C GLU A 87 10.16 -1.31 -2.73
N MET A 88 8.94 -1.01 -2.29
CA MET A 88 8.48 0.35 -1.99
C MET A 88 9.27 0.96 -0.83
N GLY A 89 9.58 0.17 0.21
CA GLY A 89 10.45 0.58 1.31
C GLY A 89 11.86 0.95 0.84
N GLY A 90 12.41 0.22 -0.14
CA GLY A 90 13.68 0.54 -0.79
C GLY A 90 13.65 1.89 -1.51
N TRP A 91 12.64 2.14 -2.33
CA TRP A 91 12.50 3.43 -3.04
C TRP A 91 12.24 4.58 -2.08
N LEU A 92 11.48 4.36 -1.00
CA LEU A 92 11.26 5.36 0.04
C LEU A 92 12.56 5.72 0.77
N CYS A 93 13.40 4.73 1.08
CA CYS A 93 14.74 4.96 1.65
C CYS A 93 15.59 5.85 0.73
N GLU A 94 15.55 5.60 -0.59
CA GLU A 94 16.27 6.41 -1.58
C GLU A 94 15.68 7.83 -1.72
N MET A 95 14.36 7.97 -1.67
CA MET A 95 13.65 9.22 -1.86
C MET A 95 13.74 10.15 -0.63
N THR A 96 13.80 9.58 0.57
CA THR A 96 13.82 10.31 1.84
C THR A 96 14.92 11.39 1.93
N PRO A 97 16.21 11.12 1.66
CA PRO A 97 17.24 12.17 1.73
C PRO A 97 16.98 13.32 0.74
N LEU A 98 16.43 13.02 -0.45
CA LEU A 98 16.08 14.03 -1.45
C LEU A 98 14.92 14.92 -0.98
N LEU A 99 13.93 14.33 -0.29
CA LEU A 99 12.82 15.06 0.32
C LEU A 99 13.28 15.93 1.51
N GLN A 100 14.21 15.43 2.34
CA GLN A 100 14.62 16.09 3.58
C GLN A 100 15.69 17.17 3.38
N GLN A 101 16.63 16.96 2.47
CA GLN A 101 17.80 17.83 2.26
C GLN A 101 17.65 18.77 1.05
N ARG A 102 16.54 18.63 0.31
CA ARG A 102 16.24 19.31 -0.97
C ARG A 102 17.20 18.84 -2.09
N PRO A 103 16.73 18.69 -3.33
CA PRO A 103 17.61 18.42 -4.48
C PRO A 103 18.69 19.48 -4.64
N GLN A 104 19.96 19.09 -4.74
CA GLN A 104 21.10 20.01 -4.84
C GLN A 104 21.56 20.22 -6.28
N SER A 105 21.12 19.36 -7.19
CA SER A 105 21.48 19.36 -8.62
C SER A 105 20.26 19.10 -9.50
N GLU A 106 20.41 19.28 -10.82
CA GLU A 106 19.38 18.89 -11.78
C GLU A 106 19.17 17.38 -11.79
N ASP A 107 20.24 16.59 -11.70
CA ASP A 107 20.19 15.13 -11.59
C ASP A 107 19.38 14.68 -10.36
N ASP A 108 19.53 15.35 -9.21
CA ASP A 108 18.72 15.06 -8.01
C ASP A 108 17.23 15.35 -8.23
N ARG A 109 16.90 16.42 -8.97
CA ARG A 109 15.50 16.78 -9.29
C ARG A 109 14.87 15.73 -10.17
N VAL A 110 15.58 15.33 -11.24
CA VAL A 110 15.15 14.25 -12.15
C VAL A 110 14.97 12.94 -11.39
N ARG A 111 15.93 12.58 -10.53
CA ARG A 111 15.86 11.37 -9.72
C ARG A 111 14.68 11.39 -8.75
N LEU A 112 14.45 12.50 -8.05
CA LEU A 112 13.33 12.65 -7.13
C LEU A 112 11.99 12.51 -7.87
N GLN A 113 11.84 13.14 -9.03
CA GLN A 113 10.63 13.00 -9.85
C GLN A 113 10.40 11.55 -10.27
N ALA A 114 11.44 10.87 -10.76
CA ALA A 114 11.35 9.47 -11.17
C ALA A 114 10.96 8.54 -10.02
N LEU A 115 11.57 8.72 -8.83
CA LEU A 115 11.22 7.96 -7.62
C LEU A 115 9.78 8.23 -7.20
N ALA A 116 9.34 9.49 -7.20
CA ALA A 116 7.97 9.85 -6.83
C ALA A 116 6.93 9.26 -7.79
N ILE A 117 7.20 9.27 -9.11
CA ILE A 117 6.34 8.58 -10.11
C ILE A 117 6.25 7.10 -9.75
N ARG A 118 7.41 6.43 -9.69
CA ARG A 118 7.49 4.98 -9.51
C ARG A 118 6.82 4.53 -8.22
N TYR A 119 7.12 5.20 -7.11
CA TYR A 119 6.54 4.91 -5.79
C TYR A 119 5.02 5.11 -5.81
N SER A 120 4.54 6.23 -6.36
CA SER A 120 3.09 6.50 -6.42
C SER A 120 2.33 5.48 -7.27
N HIS A 121 2.86 5.13 -8.44
CA HIS A 121 2.22 4.17 -9.34
C HIS A 121 2.13 2.78 -8.73
N ALA A 122 3.19 2.35 -8.02
CA ALA A 122 3.19 1.08 -7.33
C ALA A 122 2.19 1.08 -6.17
N LEU A 123 2.26 2.08 -5.27
CA LEU A 123 1.42 2.11 -4.08
C LEU A 123 -0.07 2.28 -4.40
N TRP A 124 -0.44 3.01 -5.46
CA TRP A 124 -1.83 3.08 -5.89
C TRP A 124 -2.38 1.72 -6.37
N ARG A 125 -1.62 0.98 -7.17
CA ARG A 125 -2.03 -0.36 -7.64
C ARG A 125 -2.01 -1.39 -6.53
N HIS A 126 -1.09 -1.24 -5.58
CA HIS A 126 -1.00 -2.06 -4.39
C HIS A 126 -2.28 -1.92 -3.55
N ILE A 127 -2.66 -0.69 -3.23
CA ILE A 127 -3.92 -0.37 -2.53
C ILE A 127 -5.13 -0.94 -3.28
N ASP A 128 -5.18 -0.82 -4.61
CA ASP A 128 -6.25 -1.39 -5.42
C ASP A 128 -6.33 -2.92 -5.26
N ALA A 129 -5.18 -3.61 -5.34
CA ALA A 129 -5.11 -5.07 -5.19
C ALA A 129 -5.51 -5.53 -3.78
N GLU A 130 -5.09 -4.80 -2.75
CA GLU A 130 -5.44 -5.15 -1.37
C GLU A 130 -6.92 -4.93 -1.09
N ASN A 131 -7.44 -3.76 -1.44
CA ASN A 131 -8.83 -3.41 -1.19
C ASN A 131 -9.82 -4.28 -1.98
N SER A 132 -9.47 -4.66 -3.21
CA SER A 132 -10.38 -5.39 -4.10
C SER A 132 -10.22 -6.91 -4.06
N VAL A 133 -9.05 -7.42 -3.65
CA VAL A 133 -8.76 -8.86 -3.62
C VAL A 133 -8.31 -9.31 -2.23
N LEU A 134 -7.17 -8.82 -1.75
CA LEU A 134 -6.52 -9.42 -0.58
C LEU A 134 -7.38 -9.36 0.68
N TYR A 135 -7.94 -8.19 0.96
CA TYR A 135 -8.80 -7.95 2.12
C TYR A 135 -10.12 -8.72 2.05
N PRO A 136 -10.94 -8.64 0.98
CA PRO A 136 -12.19 -9.39 0.93
C PRO A 136 -11.97 -10.90 0.96
N GLU A 137 -11.04 -11.42 0.16
CA GLU A 137 -10.76 -12.86 0.10
C GLU A 137 -10.15 -13.36 1.42
N GLY A 138 -9.20 -12.61 1.99
CA GLY A 138 -8.58 -12.98 3.26
C GLY A 138 -9.57 -12.92 4.43
N ALA A 139 -10.44 -11.92 4.48
CA ALA A 139 -11.50 -11.84 5.48
C ALA A 139 -12.45 -13.05 5.41
N GLU A 140 -12.84 -13.45 4.19
CA GLU A 140 -13.71 -14.61 3.97
C GLU A 140 -13.02 -15.92 4.41
N ARG A 141 -11.73 -16.10 4.08
CA ARG A 141 -10.94 -17.26 4.52
C ARG A 141 -10.87 -17.36 6.04
N LEU A 142 -10.53 -16.26 6.71
CA LEU A 142 -10.52 -16.20 8.18
C LEU A 142 -11.91 -16.46 8.76
N TYR A 143 -12.97 -15.96 8.13
CA TYR A 143 -14.34 -16.21 8.56
C TYR A 143 -14.71 -17.69 8.49
N ARG A 144 -14.32 -18.40 7.44
CA ARG A 144 -14.51 -19.86 7.30
C ARG A 144 -13.75 -20.64 8.39
N CYS A 145 -12.58 -20.16 8.81
CA CYS A 145 -11.82 -20.71 9.93
C CYS A 145 -12.34 -20.33 11.32
N GLY A 146 -13.47 -19.61 11.41
CA GLY A 146 -14.07 -19.21 12.69
C GLY A 146 -13.43 -17.98 13.34
N ILE A 147 -12.48 -17.33 12.66
CA ILE A 147 -11.91 -16.06 13.10
C ILE A 147 -12.90 -14.95 12.74
N ARG A 148 -13.14 -14.04 13.68
CA ARG A 148 -14.11 -12.95 13.53
C ARG A 148 -13.48 -11.58 13.72
N GLU A 149 -12.42 -11.52 14.51
CA GLU A 149 -11.68 -10.30 14.82
C GLU A 149 -10.19 -10.62 14.89
N LEU A 150 -9.39 -9.62 14.57
CA LEU A 150 -7.93 -9.64 14.70
C LEU A 150 -7.51 -8.58 15.73
N PRO A 151 -6.39 -8.80 16.45
CA PRO A 151 -5.88 -7.82 17.38
C PRO A 151 -5.46 -6.54 16.64
N ASP A 152 -5.61 -5.40 17.29
CA ASP A 152 -5.13 -4.11 16.80
C ASP A 152 -4.30 -3.43 17.89
N ARG A 153 -3.32 -2.62 17.49
CA ARG A 153 -2.48 -1.85 18.40
C ARG A 153 -2.72 -0.36 18.19
N PRO A 154 -2.67 0.47 19.25
CA PRO A 154 -2.71 1.91 19.06
C PRO A 154 -1.44 2.39 18.35
N MET A 155 -1.55 3.53 17.68
CA MET A 155 -0.38 4.29 17.23
C MET A 155 0.46 4.74 18.43
N SER A 156 1.77 4.73 18.26
CA SER A 156 2.72 5.49 19.07
C SER A 156 2.61 6.99 18.78
N ASP A 157 3.20 7.81 19.65
CA ASP A 157 3.22 9.27 19.49
C ASP A 157 3.89 9.69 18.16
N VAL A 158 4.89 8.95 17.71
CA VAL A 158 5.61 9.23 16.45
C VAL A 158 4.74 8.93 15.24
N GLU A 159 4.09 7.77 15.22
CA GLU A 159 3.18 7.36 14.14
C GLU A 159 1.97 8.31 14.06
N ALA A 160 1.41 8.69 15.21
CA ALA A 160 0.29 9.63 15.28
C ALA A 160 0.68 11.03 14.77
N ALA A 161 1.83 11.56 15.20
CA ALA A 161 2.33 12.84 14.73
C ALA A 161 2.63 12.83 13.23
N ALA A 162 3.18 11.72 12.70
CA ALA A 162 3.43 11.56 11.27
C ALA A 162 2.11 11.57 10.46
N ARG A 163 1.10 10.84 10.92
CA ARG A 163 -0.25 10.81 10.32
C ARG A 163 -0.87 12.20 10.28
N GLU A 164 -0.88 12.92 11.40
CA GLU A 164 -1.44 14.27 11.49
C GLU A 164 -0.70 15.27 10.59
N ALA A 165 0.63 15.20 10.59
CA ALA A 165 1.45 16.05 9.74
C ALA A 165 1.21 15.78 8.25
N GLY A 166 1.04 14.52 7.85
CA GLY A 166 0.68 14.13 6.48
C GLY A 166 -0.70 14.64 6.07
N ALA A 167 -1.71 14.44 6.92
CA ALA A 167 -3.07 14.94 6.67
C ALA A 167 -3.12 16.47 6.50
N ALA A 168 -2.31 17.21 7.26
CA ALA A 168 -2.23 18.67 7.14
C ALA A 168 -1.66 19.14 5.78
N LEU A 169 -0.89 18.29 5.07
CA LEU A 169 -0.33 18.61 3.75
C LEU A 169 -1.39 18.67 2.65
N LEU A 170 -2.51 17.96 2.80
CA LEU A 170 -3.61 17.94 1.83
C LEU A 170 -4.17 19.33 1.53
N LEU A 171 -4.12 20.23 2.53
CA LEU A 171 -4.57 21.62 2.38
C LEU A 171 -3.58 22.49 1.59
N ARG A 172 -2.30 22.09 1.54
CA ARG A 172 -1.22 22.84 0.89
C ARG A 172 -0.93 22.33 -0.52
N TYR A 173 -1.06 21.02 -0.71
CA TYR A 173 -0.76 20.33 -1.95
C TYR A 173 -1.99 19.52 -2.34
N PRO A 174 -2.86 20.03 -3.23
CA PRO A 174 -4.01 19.29 -3.69
C PRO A 174 -3.61 17.90 -4.21
N PRO A 175 -4.27 16.82 -3.76
CA PRO A 175 -4.02 15.49 -4.29
C PRO A 175 -4.26 15.44 -5.80
N VAL A 176 -3.38 14.74 -6.51
CA VAL A 176 -3.56 14.41 -7.92
C VAL A 176 -3.48 12.91 -8.12
N GLU A 177 -4.22 12.42 -9.09
CA GLU A 177 -4.01 11.10 -9.68
C GLU A 177 -3.25 11.26 -11.00
N ASP A 178 -2.58 10.19 -11.41
CA ASP A 178 -1.92 10.14 -12.71
C ASP A 178 -2.88 9.58 -13.77
N ALA A 179 -3.38 10.45 -14.65
CA ALA A 179 -4.30 10.06 -15.71
C ALA A 179 -3.72 9.03 -16.71
N THR A 180 -2.40 8.81 -16.71
CA THR A 180 -1.74 7.80 -17.54
C THR A 180 -1.65 6.42 -16.86
N LEU A 181 -1.91 6.36 -15.55
CA LEU A 181 -1.87 5.12 -14.79
C LEU A 181 -3.20 4.38 -14.93
N THR A 182 -3.17 3.20 -15.54
CA THR A 182 -4.30 2.27 -15.46
C THR A 182 -4.34 1.66 -14.06
N ARG A 183 -5.49 1.84 -13.39
CA ARG A 183 -5.88 1.34 -12.07
C ARG A 183 -7.17 0.54 -12.18
N GLY A 184 -7.45 -0.31 -11.19
CA GLY A 184 -8.70 -1.05 -11.14
C GLY A 184 -8.64 -2.26 -10.22
N ASP A 185 -9.80 -2.90 -10.09
CA ASP A 185 -10.04 -4.00 -9.16
C ASP A 185 -9.65 -5.35 -9.76
N GLY A 186 -9.33 -6.31 -8.89
CA GLY A 186 -9.11 -7.71 -9.25
C GLY A 186 -7.66 -8.06 -9.59
N CYS A 187 -7.35 -9.37 -9.60
CA CYS A 187 -5.99 -9.86 -9.82
C CYS A 187 -5.40 -9.39 -11.16
N PHE A 188 -6.18 -9.31 -12.23
CA PHE A 188 -5.69 -8.90 -13.54
C PHE A 188 -5.13 -7.46 -13.59
N MET A 189 -5.51 -6.62 -12.62
CA MET A 189 -5.02 -5.24 -12.48
C MET A 189 -3.81 -5.13 -11.55
N CYS A 190 -3.55 -6.18 -10.74
CA CYS A 190 -2.40 -6.25 -9.85
C CYS A 190 -1.10 -6.38 -10.66
N ARG A 191 -0.05 -5.69 -10.19
CA ARG A 191 1.28 -5.72 -10.83
C ARG A 191 1.91 -7.10 -10.81
N ALA A 192 1.65 -7.89 -9.77
CA ALA A 192 2.25 -9.21 -9.58
C ALA A 192 1.63 -10.32 -10.44
N TYR A 193 0.44 -10.08 -11.01
CA TYR A 193 -0.32 -11.12 -11.70
C TYR A 193 0.40 -11.59 -12.98
N GLY A 194 0.65 -12.91 -13.05
CA GLY A 194 1.36 -13.56 -14.14
C GLY A 194 2.88 -13.39 -14.13
N ASP A 195 3.45 -12.77 -13.09
CA ASP A 195 4.90 -12.64 -12.88
C ASP A 195 5.33 -13.37 -11.60
N THR A 196 4.88 -12.88 -10.45
CA THR A 196 5.21 -13.44 -9.12
C THR A 196 4.01 -14.05 -8.40
N CYS A 197 2.80 -13.93 -8.97
CA CYS A 197 1.55 -14.49 -8.44
C CYS A 197 0.64 -14.92 -9.60
N ASP A 198 0.07 -16.12 -9.52
CA ASP A 198 -0.83 -16.66 -10.56
C ASP A 198 -2.31 -16.25 -10.38
N GLY A 199 -2.60 -15.41 -9.38
CA GLY A 199 -3.96 -14.96 -9.03
C GLY A 199 -4.53 -15.70 -7.82
N PHE A 200 -5.47 -15.09 -7.13
CA PHE A 200 -5.97 -15.63 -5.85
C PHE A 200 -6.69 -16.97 -6.06
N GLU A 201 -7.43 -17.13 -7.17
CA GLU A 201 -8.14 -18.38 -7.44
C GLU A 201 -7.13 -19.53 -7.62
N ALA A 202 -6.10 -19.33 -8.44
CA ALA A 202 -5.06 -20.34 -8.67
C ALA A 202 -4.26 -20.69 -7.40
N GLU A 203 -4.06 -19.71 -6.52
CA GLU A 203 -3.16 -19.83 -5.38
C GLU A 203 -3.85 -20.29 -4.09
N TRP A 204 -5.12 -19.92 -3.89
CA TRP A 204 -5.86 -20.15 -2.64
C TRP A 204 -7.02 -21.13 -2.79
N TRP A 205 -7.53 -21.37 -3.99
CA TRP A 205 -8.67 -22.28 -4.14
C TRP A 205 -8.25 -23.74 -4.09
N THR A 206 -9.05 -24.52 -3.38
CA THR A 206 -8.96 -25.98 -3.36
C THR A 206 -9.70 -26.58 -4.57
N GLU A 207 -9.40 -27.83 -4.94
CA GLU A 207 -10.14 -28.55 -6.01
C GLU A 207 -11.65 -28.51 -5.79
N PHE A 208 -12.10 -28.56 -4.54
CA PHE A 208 -13.52 -28.49 -4.19
C PHE A 208 -14.15 -27.11 -4.48
N GLU A 209 -13.41 -26.02 -4.24
CA GLU A 209 -13.90 -24.67 -4.53
C GLU A 209 -13.99 -24.40 -6.04
N TRP A 210 -13.12 -25.04 -6.83
CA TRP A 210 -13.24 -25.06 -8.28
C TRP A 210 -14.49 -25.81 -8.77
N ASP A 211 -14.86 -26.91 -8.11
CA ASP A 211 -16.04 -27.71 -8.48
C ASP A 211 -17.37 -27.01 -8.11
N GLU A 212 -17.45 -26.33 -6.95
CA GLU A 212 -18.66 -25.62 -6.53
C GLU A 212 -19.03 -24.44 -7.45
N GLU A 213 -18.04 -23.71 -7.97
CA GLU A 213 -18.26 -22.62 -8.94
C GLU A 213 -18.65 -23.16 -10.32
N GLY A 214 -18.09 -24.31 -10.73
CA GLY A 214 -18.46 -25.00 -11.96
C GLY A 214 -19.95 -25.37 -12.00
N ASP A 215 -20.48 -25.89 -10.90
CA ASP A 215 -21.89 -26.29 -10.76
C ASP A 215 -22.87 -25.11 -10.59
N ALA A 216 -22.41 -23.93 -10.17
CA ALA A 216 -23.24 -22.72 -10.08
C ALA A 216 -23.47 -22.02 -11.43
N SER A 217 -22.78 -22.46 -12.49
CA SER A 217 -22.80 -21.86 -13.82
C SER A 217 -23.58 -22.66 -14.88
N ASP A 218 -24.22 -23.76 -14.49
CA ASP A 218 -25.15 -24.60 -15.29
C ASP A 218 -26.64 -24.41 -14.88
#